data_AF-A0A9P1KCU0-F1
#
_entry.id   AF-A0A9P1KCU0-F1
#
_cell.length_a   1.000
_cell.length_b   1.000
_cell.length_c   1.000
_cell.angle_alpha   90.00
_cell.angle_beta   90.00
_cell.angle_gamma   90.00
#
_symmetry.space_group_name_H-M   'P 1'
#
loop_
_entity.id
_entity.type
_entity.pdbx_description
1 polymer ?
#
loop_
_entity_poly.entity_id
_entity_poly.type
_entity_poly.pdbx_seq_one_letter_code
_entity_poly.pdbx_strand_id
1 'polypeptide(L)'
;MIVDEALVIVEAVLDYERLNDVQEVVFRQAWEGLSYREMAKSTGYAEDYLKDAGAKLWQMLTNAFGEKVKKGNLKSVLKRYLRRHQIIVHRNKVTGVNVIGTNLDSTRVVGNLYESNFCQADLYKAQSYEESEKQTNAESEKEFNYQSLTYSWNGWQFRSQAEVNIAEALDRADVLFFPNAKARLTTPDGKQNPSPHFLVCYKTKLGILAVDVDDRDRETNMDFLLQSQGICIVQHYDITECTEKPDLVVIEFLELLMQA
;
A
#
# COMPACT_ATOMS: atom_id res chain seq x y z
N MET A 1 12.71 5.38 3.16
CA MET A 1 13.28 4.29 2.35
C MET A 1 14.79 4.23 2.50
N ILE A 2 15.29 3.22 3.22
CA ILE A 2 16.73 2.83 3.19
C ILE A 2 17.05 2.05 1.92
N VAL A 3 18.34 1.84 1.66
CA VAL A 3 18.84 1.15 0.46
C VAL A 3 18.39 -0.31 0.39
N ASP A 4 18.34 -1.03 1.52
CA ASP A 4 17.93 -2.44 1.54
C ASP A 4 16.44 -2.62 1.17
N GLU A 5 15.59 -1.74 1.68
CA GLU A 5 14.18 -1.70 1.29
C GLU A 5 14.00 -1.43 -0.20
N ALA A 6 14.79 -0.49 -0.73
CA ALA A 6 14.79 -0.17 -2.15
C ALA A 6 15.22 -1.36 -3.00
N LEU A 7 16.16 -2.18 -2.51
CA LEU A 7 16.64 -3.39 -3.16
C LEU A 7 15.54 -4.46 -3.20
N VAL A 8 14.84 -4.69 -2.09
CA VAL A 8 13.72 -5.66 -2.04
C VAL A 8 12.62 -5.30 -3.04
N ILE A 9 12.29 -4.02 -3.19
CA ILE A 9 11.32 -3.57 -4.19
C ILE A 9 11.83 -3.84 -5.61
N VAL A 10 13.11 -3.58 -5.86
CA VAL A 10 13.72 -3.81 -7.17
C VAL A 10 13.70 -5.29 -7.53
N GLU A 11 14.05 -6.17 -6.60
CA GLU A 11 13.97 -7.62 -6.83
C GLU A 11 12.54 -8.09 -7.07
N ALA A 12 11.56 -7.57 -6.32
CA ALA A 12 10.16 -7.90 -6.53
C ALA A 12 9.63 -7.46 -7.91
N VAL A 13 10.10 -6.32 -8.41
CA VAL A 13 9.74 -5.78 -9.74
C VAL A 13 10.45 -6.53 -10.87
N LEU A 14 11.56 -7.18 -10.59
CA LEU A 14 12.33 -8.01 -11.52
C LEU A 14 11.93 -9.50 -11.44
N ASP A 15 10.70 -9.81 -11.03
CA ASP A 15 10.20 -11.20 -10.87
C ASP A 15 11.12 -12.09 -10.01
N TYR A 16 11.71 -11.52 -8.94
CA TYR A 16 12.67 -12.15 -8.03
C TYR A 16 14.04 -12.51 -8.65
N GLU A 17 14.37 -11.96 -9.83
CA GLU A 17 15.74 -11.99 -10.31
C GLU A 17 16.63 -11.09 -9.44
N ARG A 18 17.66 -11.69 -8.83
CA ARG A 18 18.63 -10.95 -8.04
C ARG A 18 19.59 -10.19 -8.94
N LEU A 19 19.93 -8.97 -8.51
CA LEU A 19 21.06 -8.25 -9.09
C LEU A 19 22.34 -9.06 -8.84
N ASN A 20 23.27 -9.06 -9.81
CA ASN A 20 24.59 -9.61 -9.54
C ASN A 20 25.39 -8.71 -8.58
N ASP A 21 26.46 -9.23 -7.97
CA ASP A 21 27.23 -8.54 -6.94
C ASP A 21 27.67 -7.12 -7.35
N VAL A 22 28.09 -6.95 -8.61
CA VAL A 22 28.56 -5.67 -9.13
C VAL A 22 27.39 -4.70 -9.34
N GLN A 23 26.24 -5.19 -9.83
CA GLN A 23 25.02 -4.39 -9.96
C GLN A 23 24.46 -3.98 -8.62
N GLU A 24 24.47 -4.85 -7.62
CA GLU A 24 24.04 -4.52 -6.26
C GLU A 24 24.95 -3.44 -5.65
N VAL A 25 26.27 -3.57 -5.81
CA VAL A 25 27.24 -2.54 -5.39
C VAL A 25 26.95 -1.21 -6.07
N VAL A 26 26.76 -1.20 -7.40
CA VAL A 26 26.43 0.02 -8.15
C VAL A 26 25.10 0.61 -7.69
N PHE A 27 24.09 -0.22 -7.42
CA PHE A 27 22.79 0.21 -6.92
C PHE A 27 22.92 0.89 -5.55
N ARG A 28 23.60 0.23 -4.60
CA ARG A 28 23.78 0.74 -3.23
C ARG A 28 24.54 2.05 -3.21
N GLN A 29 25.64 2.14 -3.94
CA GLN A 29 26.46 3.34 -3.98
C GLN A 29 25.80 4.47 -4.78
N ALA A 30 25.03 4.15 -5.82
CA ALA A 30 24.18 5.12 -6.50
C ALA A 30 23.09 5.67 -5.57
N TRP A 31 22.53 4.84 -4.68
CA TRP A 31 21.55 5.25 -3.68
C TRP A 31 22.13 6.29 -2.71
N GLU A 32 23.41 6.20 -2.38
CA GLU A 32 24.14 7.17 -1.54
C GLU A 32 24.58 8.43 -2.29
N GLY A 33 24.45 8.44 -3.62
CA GLY A 33 24.80 9.59 -4.46
C GLY A 33 26.23 9.59 -4.98
N LEU A 34 26.99 8.50 -4.80
CA LEU A 34 28.39 8.41 -5.22
C LEU A 34 28.55 8.44 -6.76
N SER A 35 29.69 8.95 -7.22
CA SER A 35 30.12 8.90 -8.62
C SER A 35 30.87 7.61 -8.91
N TYR A 36 30.88 7.14 -10.18
CA TYR A 36 31.58 5.91 -10.55
C TYR A 36 33.08 5.94 -10.20
N ARG A 37 33.70 7.12 -10.21
CA ARG A 37 35.08 7.32 -9.77
C ARG A 37 35.25 7.06 -8.27
N GLU A 38 34.29 7.48 -7.44
CA GLU A 38 34.30 7.23 -5.99
C GLU A 38 33.99 5.76 -5.70
N MET A 39 33.07 5.16 -6.46
CA MET A 39 32.75 3.73 -6.39
C MET A 39 33.97 2.86 -6.72
N ALA A 40 34.71 3.20 -7.78
CA ALA A 40 35.94 2.51 -8.16
C ALA A 40 36.98 2.54 -7.04
N LYS A 41 37.13 3.69 -6.39
CA LYS A 41 38.05 3.87 -5.26
C LYS A 41 37.66 3.06 -4.02
N SER A 42 36.36 2.92 -3.72
CA SER A 42 35.90 2.19 -2.55
C SER A 42 35.83 0.68 -2.73
N THR A 43 35.69 0.20 -3.97
CA THR A 43 35.47 -1.22 -4.29
C THR A 43 36.67 -1.91 -4.93
N GLY A 44 37.61 -1.14 -5.49
CA GLY A 44 38.75 -1.67 -6.26
C GLY A 44 38.42 -2.07 -7.70
N TYR A 45 37.17 -1.90 -8.15
CA TYR A 45 36.79 -2.13 -9.54
C TYR A 45 37.26 -1.00 -10.47
N ALA A 46 37.48 -1.32 -11.73
CA ALA A 46 37.75 -0.30 -12.76
C ALA A 46 36.52 0.59 -12.98
N GLU A 47 36.74 1.90 -13.11
CA GLU A 47 35.65 2.87 -13.32
C GLU A 47 34.79 2.53 -14.54
N ASP A 48 35.42 2.09 -15.64
CA ASP A 48 34.71 1.73 -16.87
C ASP A 48 33.88 0.46 -16.71
N TYR A 49 34.37 -0.52 -15.94
CA TYR A 49 33.60 -1.71 -15.62
C TYR A 49 32.34 -1.40 -14.81
N LEU A 50 32.42 -0.47 -13.86
CA LEU A 50 31.27 0.00 -13.09
C LEU A 50 30.27 0.81 -13.95
N LYS A 51 30.76 1.59 -14.93
CA LYS A 51 29.90 2.28 -15.89
C LYS A 51 29.13 1.30 -16.76
N ASP A 52 29.78 0.26 -17.25
CA ASP A 52 29.14 -0.78 -18.07
C ASP A 52 28.09 -1.57 -17.27
N ALA A 53 28.44 -1.98 -16.05
CA ALA A 53 27.50 -2.65 -15.14
C ALA A 53 26.31 -1.75 -14.80
N GLY A 54 26.56 -0.46 -14.53
CA GLY A 54 25.53 0.53 -14.26
C GLY A 54 24.63 0.79 -15.46
N ALA A 55 25.17 0.90 -16.67
CA ALA A 55 24.38 1.09 -17.88
C ALA A 55 23.38 -0.06 -18.09
N LYS A 56 23.83 -1.31 -17.92
CA LYS A 56 22.97 -2.50 -17.96
C LYS A 56 21.90 -2.47 -16.88
N LEU A 57 22.28 -2.14 -15.64
CA LEU A 57 21.34 -2.01 -14.52
C LEU A 57 20.23 -0.99 -14.82
N TRP A 58 20.58 0.22 -15.24
CA TRP A 58 19.59 1.28 -15.49
C TRP A 58 18.63 0.95 -16.65
N GLN A 59 19.11 0.24 -17.68
CA GLN A 59 18.25 -0.26 -18.75
C GLN A 59 17.26 -1.32 -18.24
N MET A 60 17.76 -2.29 -17.46
CA MET A 60 16.92 -3.35 -16.90
C MET A 60 15.82 -2.77 -16.00
N LEU A 61 16.18 -1.84 -15.11
CA LEU A 61 15.20 -1.16 -14.26
C LEU A 61 14.22 -0.30 -15.07
N THR A 62 14.68 0.35 -16.15
CA THR A 62 13.78 1.11 -17.03
C THR A 62 12.69 0.23 -17.63
N ASN A 63 13.07 -0.95 -18.11
CA ASN A 63 12.11 -1.91 -18.69
C ASN A 63 11.13 -2.40 -17.63
N ALA A 64 11.62 -2.74 -16.44
CA ALA A 64 10.79 -3.31 -15.38
C ALA A 64 9.84 -2.28 -14.73
N PHE A 65 10.30 -1.05 -14.52
CA PHE A 65 9.46 0.02 -13.96
C PHE A 65 8.53 0.69 -15.00
N GLY A 66 8.75 0.47 -16.30
CA GLY A 66 8.03 1.17 -17.38
C GLY A 66 8.30 2.69 -17.42
N GLU A 67 9.31 3.18 -16.69
CA GLU A 67 9.71 4.59 -16.59
C GLU A 67 11.23 4.67 -16.73
N LYS A 68 11.74 5.71 -17.41
CA LYS A 68 13.19 5.90 -17.62
C LYS A 68 13.95 6.02 -16.30
N VAL A 69 14.76 5.02 -15.95
CA VAL A 69 15.64 4.99 -14.78
C VAL A 69 17.05 5.44 -15.16
N LYS A 70 17.65 6.25 -14.28
CA LYS A 70 19.02 6.75 -14.31
C LYS A 70 19.52 6.81 -12.87
N LYS A 71 20.85 6.79 -12.69
CA LYS A 71 21.50 6.95 -11.38
C LYS A 71 20.89 8.07 -10.51
N GLY A 72 20.66 9.25 -11.10
CA GLY A 72 20.18 10.44 -10.37
C GLY A 72 18.67 10.49 -10.11
N ASN A 73 17.85 9.69 -10.79
CA ASN A 73 16.39 9.71 -10.60
C ASN A 73 15.85 8.43 -9.94
N LEU A 74 16.72 7.46 -9.63
CA LEU A 74 16.36 6.17 -9.05
C LEU A 74 15.41 6.31 -7.85
N LYS A 75 15.77 7.15 -6.86
CA LYS A 75 14.93 7.40 -5.68
C LYS A 75 13.53 7.91 -6.03
N SER A 76 13.45 8.82 -7.00
CA SER A 76 12.18 9.40 -7.44
C SER A 76 11.33 8.40 -8.21
N VAL A 77 11.95 7.58 -9.08
CA VAL A 77 11.24 6.52 -9.80
C VAL A 77 10.66 5.50 -8.83
N LEU A 78 11.45 5.00 -7.88
CA LEU A 78 10.94 4.05 -6.89
C LEU A 78 9.82 4.67 -6.05
N LYS A 79 9.99 5.92 -5.56
CA LYS A 79 8.91 6.61 -4.84
C LYS A 79 7.62 6.71 -5.67
N ARG A 80 7.72 7.05 -6.96
CA ARG A 80 6.56 7.10 -7.87
C ARG A 80 5.94 5.72 -8.10
N TYR A 81 6.77 4.70 -8.25
CA TYR A 81 6.30 3.33 -8.40
C TYR A 81 5.50 2.89 -7.17
N LEU A 82 6.04 3.12 -5.96
CA LEU A 82 5.35 2.84 -4.70
C LEU A 82 4.03 3.63 -4.57
N ARG A 83 4.03 4.92 -4.93
CA ARG A 83 2.81 5.75 -4.96
C ARG A 83 1.75 5.18 -5.91
N ARG A 84 2.14 4.75 -7.11
CA ARG A 84 1.22 4.18 -8.11
C ARG A 84 0.64 2.82 -7.69
N HIS A 85 1.43 2.00 -7.02
CA HIS A 85 1.06 0.64 -6.64
C HIS A 85 0.60 0.51 -5.18
N GLN A 86 0.52 1.62 -4.44
CA GLN A 86 0.14 1.65 -3.03
C GLN A 86 1.01 0.72 -2.15
N ILE A 87 2.30 0.57 -2.47
CA ILE A 87 3.23 -0.31 -1.73
C ILE A 87 3.84 0.49 -0.58
N ILE A 88 3.59 0.05 0.67
CA ILE A 88 4.13 0.69 1.88
C ILE A 88 5.39 -0.05 2.35
N VAL A 89 6.47 0.72 2.53
CA VAL A 89 7.79 0.25 2.96
C VAL A 89 7.96 0.52 4.45
N HIS A 90 7.99 -0.54 5.27
CA HIS A 90 8.12 -0.44 6.72
C HIS A 90 9.60 -0.46 7.15
N ARG A 91 10.01 0.49 8.03
CA ARG A 91 11.36 0.57 8.61
C ARG A 91 11.37 -0.03 10.01
N ASN A 92 11.84 -1.26 10.17
CA ASN A 92 12.08 -1.82 11.51
C ASN A 92 13.48 -1.46 12.01
N LYS A 93 13.58 -0.79 13.16
CA LYS A 93 14.84 -0.62 13.89
C LYS A 93 14.86 -1.66 15.01
N VAL A 94 15.68 -2.70 14.88
CA VAL A 94 15.78 -3.78 15.88
C VAL A 94 16.33 -3.20 17.19
N THR A 95 15.50 -3.10 18.22
CA THR A 95 15.96 -2.98 19.62
C THR A 95 16.13 -4.38 20.20
N GLY A 96 17.27 -4.62 20.85
CA GLY A 96 17.69 -5.96 21.28
C GLY A 96 16.67 -6.66 22.16
N VAL A 97 16.26 -7.86 21.75
CA VAL A 97 15.39 -8.75 22.52
C VAL A 97 16.26 -9.52 23.51
N ASN A 98 16.09 -9.26 24.81
CA ASN A 98 16.66 -10.12 25.85
C ASN A 98 15.76 -11.35 26.00
N VAL A 99 16.19 -12.50 25.47
CA VAL A 99 15.50 -13.78 25.66
C VAL A 99 16.17 -14.52 26.81
N ILE A 100 15.65 -14.34 28.03
CA ILE A 100 15.93 -15.28 29.12
C ILE A 100 14.72 -16.19 29.27
N GLY A 101 14.94 -17.44 28.90
CA GLY A 101 14.15 -18.58 29.36
C GLY A 101 12.83 -18.79 28.62
N THR A 102 12.87 -19.47 27.48
CA THR A 102 12.05 -20.67 27.26
C THR A 102 12.64 -21.47 26.10
N ASN A 103 12.51 -22.79 26.22
CA ASN A 103 13.23 -23.81 25.47
C ASN A 103 12.80 -23.83 23.98
N LEU A 104 13.78 -23.87 23.08
CA LEU A 104 13.60 -23.84 21.63
C LEU A 104 13.44 -25.27 21.10
N ASP A 105 12.20 -25.77 21.09
CA ASP A 105 11.83 -26.89 20.23
C ASP A 105 10.95 -26.39 19.08
N SER A 106 11.60 -26.27 17.92
CA SER A 106 11.03 -26.44 16.58
C SER A 106 9.73 -25.71 16.21
N THR A 107 9.59 -24.44 16.56
CA THR A 107 8.61 -23.56 15.89
C THR A 107 9.33 -22.30 15.41
N ARG A 108 9.38 -22.08 14.09
CA ARG A 108 9.88 -20.82 13.52
C ARG A 108 8.92 -19.72 13.97
N VAL A 109 9.34 -18.98 14.98
CA VAL A 109 8.68 -17.77 15.47
C VAL A 109 8.65 -16.76 14.33
N VAL A 110 7.52 -16.65 13.63
CA VAL A 110 7.24 -15.50 12.78
C VAL A 110 6.80 -14.39 13.73
N GLY A 111 7.80 -13.75 14.35
CA GLY A 111 7.60 -12.61 15.22
C GLY A 111 7.14 -11.43 14.38
N ASN A 112 5.85 -11.14 14.44
CA ASN A 112 5.29 -9.85 14.03
C ASN A 112 6.01 -8.75 14.83
N LEU A 113 6.75 -7.88 14.16
CA LEU A 113 7.23 -6.63 14.72
C LEU A 113 6.88 -5.53 13.72
N TYR A 114 5.78 -4.85 14.02
CA TYR A 114 5.35 -3.60 13.42
C TYR A 114 6.15 -2.46 14.02
N GLU A 115 6.74 -1.60 13.20
CA GLU A 115 6.83 -0.18 13.54
C GLU A 115 6.93 0.71 12.28
N SER A 116 6.17 1.80 12.34
CA SER A 116 5.69 2.64 11.24
C SER A 116 6.71 3.69 10.79
N ASN A 117 6.73 4.05 9.49
CA ASN A 117 7.10 5.40 9.05
C ASN A 117 6.60 5.75 7.63
N PHE A 118 5.98 6.93 7.53
CA PHE A 118 5.13 7.51 6.48
C PHE A 118 5.70 7.74 5.07
N CYS A 119 4.78 7.82 4.08
CA CYS A 119 4.72 8.85 3.03
C CYS A 119 3.36 8.83 2.29
N GLN A 120 2.32 9.56 2.73
CA GLN A 120 1.18 9.89 1.85
C GLN A 120 0.53 11.22 2.25
N ALA A 121 0.82 12.29 1.51
CA ALA A 121 0.17 13.60 1.68
C ALA A 121 -0.46 14.15 0.37
N ASP A 122 -0.47 13.41 -0.74
CA ASP A 122 -0.82 13.98 -2.06
C ASP A 122 -1.95 13.25 -2.82
N LEU A 123 -2.97 12.67 -2.17
CA LEU A 123 -4.03 11.91 -2.88
C LEU A 123 -5.44 12.50 -2.90
N TYR A 124 -5.68 13.68 -2.32
CA TYR A 124 -7.00 14.35 -2.37
C TYR A 124 -6.95 15.75 -2.99
N LYS A 125 -6.43 15.86 -4.23
CA LYS A 125 -6.52 17.13 -4.97
C LYS A 125 -6.73 17.01 -6.48
N ALA A 126 -7.41 15.96 -6.92
CA ALA A 126 -7.80 15.84 -8.32
C ALA A 126 -9.29 15.54 -8.43
N GLN A 127 -10.14 16.53 -8.13
CA GLN A 127 -11.46 16.76 -8.74
C GLN A 127 -12.19 17.94 -8.05
N SER A 128 -11.92 19.18 -8.51
CA SER A 128 -12.91 20.29 -8.52
C SER A 128 -12.33 21.53 -9.22
N TYR A 129 -12.86 21.81 -10.41
CA TYR A 129 -13.05 23.09 -11.11
C TYR A 129 -11.89 24.07 -11.39
N GLU A 130 -11.77 24.41 -12.68
CA GLU A 130 -11.19 25.63 -13.24
C GLU A 130 -11.98 26.87 -12.76
N GLU A 131 -11.29 27.93 -12.30
CA GLU A 131 -11.08 29.21 -13.04
C GLU A 131 -10.63 30.35 -12.10
N SER A 132 -9.93 31.33 -12.69
CA SER A 132 -9.73 32.73 -12.26
C SER A 132 -8.46 33.08 -11.45
N GLU A 133 -7.50 33.66 -12.18
CA GLU A 133 -6.36 34.44 -11.68
C GLU A 133 -6.80 35.74 -10.98
N LYS A 134 -6.13 36.12 -9.88
CA LYS A 134 -5.41 37.41 -9.75
C LYS A 134 -4.61 37.53 -8.44
N GLN A 135 -3.34 37.90 -8.64
CA GLN A 135 -2.34 38.55 -7.77
C GLN A 135 -2.83 39.18 -6.44
N THR A 136 -2.16 38.89 -5.32
CA THR A 136 -1.03 39.66 -4.70
C THR A 136 -0.94 39.46 -3.18
N ASN A 137 0.30 39.55 -2.71
CA ASN A 137 0.81 39.85 -1.38
C ASN A 137 1.08 38.68 -0.41
N ALA A 138 2.39 38.56 -0.16
CA ALA A 138 3.01 37.85 0.94
C ALA A 138 2.43 38.31 2.28
N GLU A 139 2.18 37.36 3.18
CA GLU A 139 2.72 37.32 4.55
C GLU A 139 2.07 36.18 5.36
N SER A 140 2.90 35.48 6.13
CA SER A 140 2.61 34.47 7.15
C SER A 140 2.18 33.07 6.69
N GLU A 141 3.17 32.27 6.27
CA GLU A 141 3.11 30.81 6.30
C GLU A 141 2.94 30.33 7.75
N LYS A 142 1.69 30.06 8.16
CA LYS A 142 1.43 29.18 9.30
C LYS A 142 1.64 27.75 8.81
N GLU A 143 2.75 27.14 9.22
CA GLU A 143 3.00 25.70 9.09
C GLU A 143 1.82 24.91 9.69
N PHE A 144 0.87 24.51 8.86
CA PHE A 144 -0.11 23.49 9.22
C PHE A 144 0.61 22.13 9.19
N ASN A 145 0.96 21.66 10.39
CA ASN A 145 1.54 20.35 10.62
C ASN A 145 0.48 19.28 10.31
N TYR A 146 0.43 18.81 9.06
CA TYR A 146 -0.40 17.66 8.68
C TYR A 146 0.19 16.41 9.35
N GLN A 147 -0.28 16.12 10.56
CA GLN A 147 -0.15 14.80 11.15
C GLN A 147 -0.84 13.83 10.20
N SER A 148 -0.02 13.15 9.46
CA SER A 148 -0.39 12.13 8.51
C SER A 148 -1.09 11.04 9.34
N LEU A 149 -2.42 10.89 9.18
CA LEU A 149 -3.21 9.91 9.94
C LEU A 149 -2.96 8.52 9.35
N THR A 150 -2.36 7.61 10.12
CA THR A 150 -2.20 6.21 9.72
C THR A 150 -3.41 5.44 10.22
N TYR A 151 -4.14 4.77 9.33
CA TYR A 151 -5.25 3.90 9.70
C TYR A 151 -4.78 2.45 9.56
N SER A 152 -4.35 1.84 10.67
CA SER A 152 -3.82 0.47 10.69
C SER A 152 -4.31 -0.30 11.92
N TRP A 153 -4.68 -1.55 11.72
CA TRP A 153 -5.17 -2.43 12.79
C TRP A 153 -4.88 -3.90 12.46
N ASN A 154 -4.42 -4.68 13.46
CA ASN A 154 -3.99 -6.09 13.32
C ASN A 154 -3.06 -6.38 12.14
N GLY A 155 -2.24 -5.40 11.80
CA GLY A 155 -1.32 -5.49 10.68
C GLY A 155 -1.95 -5.39 9.29
N TRP A 156 -3.14 -4.81 9.21
CA TRP A 156 -3.76 -4.37 7.99
C TRP A 156 -3.78 -2.84 7.92
N GLN A 157 -3.77 -2.33 6.70
CA GLN A 157 -3.87 -0.91 6.42
C GLN A 157 -5.19 -0.61 5.77
N PHE A 158 -5.79 0.50 6.16
CA PHE A 158 -7.12 0.91 5.75
C PHE A 158 -7.04 2.34 5.19
N ARG A 159 -8.06 2.72 4.42
CA ARG A 159 -8.12 4.05 3.79
C ARG A 159 -8.67 5.11 4.72
N SER A 160 -9.40 4.70 5.75
CA SER A 160 -10.04 5.61 6.71
C SER A 160 -10.10 5.02 8.12
N GLN A 161 -10.30 5.88 9.12
CA GLN A 161 -10.58 5.44 10.48
C GLN A 161 -11.90 4.65 10.56
N ALA A 162 -12.88 4.98 9.71
CA ALA A 162 -14.14 4.26 9.61
C ALA A 162 -13.92 2.78 9.27
N GLU A 163 -13.06 2.49 8.29
CA GLU A 163 -12.73 1.11 7.94
C GLU A 163 -12.02 0.37 9.10
N VAL A 164 -11.11 1.04 9.82
CA VAL A 164 -10.49 0.46 11.04
C VAL A 164 -11.56 0.12 12.07
N ASN A 165 -12.48 1.05 12.34
CA ASN A 165 -13.54 0.86 13.31
C ASN A 165 -14.47 -0.31 12.93
N ILE A 166 -14.77 -0.47 11.64
CA ILE A 166 -15.55 -1.61 11.12
C ILE A 166 -14.78 -2.93 11.26
N ALA A 167 -13.48 -2.95 10.95
CA ALA A 167 -12.66 -4.14 11.12
C ALA A 167 -12.62 -4.58 12.59
N GLU A 168 -12.46 -3.64 13.51
CA GLU A 168 -12.52 -3.89 14.95
C GLU A 168 -13.90 -4.41 15.39
N ALA A 169 -14.98 -3.87 14.85
CA ALA A 169 -16.34 -4.33 15.18
C ALA A 169 -16.63 -5.73 14.64
N LEU A 170 -16.17 -6.06 13.43
CA LEU A 170 -16.26 -7.41 12.87
C LEU A 170 -15.46 -8.44 13.68
N ASP A 171 -14.28 -8.03 14.17
CA ASP A 171 -13.44 -8.86 15.06
C ASP A 171 -14.12 -9.10 16.42
N ARG A 172 -14.69 -8.05 17.04
CA ARG A 172 -15.48 -8.18 18.26
C ARG A 172 -16.71 -9.08 18.08
N ALA A 173 -17.29 -9.08 16.88
CA ALA A 173 -18.44 -9.91 16.53
C ALA A 173 -18.06 -11.38 16.23
N ASP A 174 -16.76 -11.73 16.24
CA ASP A 174 -16.23 -13.07 15.93
C ASP A 174 -16.72 -13.59 14.56
N VAL A 175 -16.73 -12.69 13.56
CA VAL A 175 -17.13 -13.01 12.19
C VAL A 175 -15.90 -13.13 11.29
N LEU A 176 -15.92 -14.10 10.38
CA LEU A 176 -14.89 -14.21 9.36
C LEU A 176 -15.05 -13.07 8.33
N PHE A 177 -14.03 -12.25 8.16
CA PHE A 177 -13.99 -11.23 7.13
C PHE A 177 -12.63 -11.12 6.45
N PHE A 178 -12.65 -10.60 5.22
CA PHE A 178 -11.48 -10.30 4.41
C PHE A 178 -11.49 -8.79 4.14
N PRO A 179 -10.64 -8.00 4.83
CA PRO A 179 -10.50 -6.58 4.52
C PRO A 179 -9.71 -6.39 3.22
N ASN A 180 -9.89 -5.24 2.57
CA ASN A 180 -9.21 -4.88 1.34
C ASN A 180 -9.33 -5.98 0.27
N ALA A 181 -10.52 -6.56 0.18
CA ALA A 181 -10.77 -7.68 -0.71
C ALA A 181 -10.55 -7.24 -2.16
N LYS A 182 -9.87 -8.09 -2.94
CA LYS A 182 -9.61 -7.89 -4.37
C LYS A 182 -10.34 -8.96 -5.15
N ALA A 183 -11.18 -8.53 -6.08
CA ALA A 183 -11.92 -9.44 -6.94
C ALA A 183 -11.50 -9.28 -8.40
N ARG A 184 -11.59 -10.37 -9.16
CA ARG A 184 -11.41 -10.40 -10.61
C ARG A 184 -12.70 -10.87 -11.24
N LEU A 185 -13.32 -10.00 -12.03
CA LEU A 185 -14.64 -10.26 -12.60
C LEU A 185 -14.59 -10.15 -14.12
N THR A 186 -15.32 -11.02 -14.82
CA THR A 186 -15.54 -10.88 -16.26
C THR A 186 -16.91 -10.25 -16.47
N THR A 187 -16.92 -9.03 -16.98
CA THR A 187 -18.14 -8.29 -17.33
C THR A 187 -18.32 -8.27 -18.85
N PRO A 188 -19.50 -7.90 -19.37
CA PRO A 188 -19.70 -7.74 -20.82
C PRO A 188 -18.70 -6.76 -21.46
N ASP A 189 -18.23 -5.77 -20.68
CA ASP A 189 -17.26 -4.76 -21.11
C ASP A 189 -15.80 -5.20 -20.93
N GLY A 190 -15.57 -6.44 -20.47
CA GLY A 190 -14.24 -7.03 -20.32
C GLY A 190 -13.90 -7.42 -18.88
N LYS A 191 -12.61 -7.65 -18.61
CA LYS A 191 -12.17 -8.09 -17.28
C LYS A 191 -11.95 -6.90 -16.36
N GLN A 192 -12.71 -6.83 -15.27
CA GLN A 192 -12.66 -5.78 -14.26
C GLN A 192 -12.08 -6.26 -12.92
N ASN A 193 -11.60 -5.31 -12.11
CA ASN A 193 -10.95 -5.55 -10.82
C ASN A 193 -11.64 -4.77 -9.68
N PRO A 194 -12.89 -5.13 -9.31
CA PRO A 194 -13.53 -4.47 -8.17
C PRO A 194 -12.72 -4.70 -6.88
N SER A 195 -12.66 -3.66 -6.05
CA SER A 195 -11.98 -3.67 -4.75
C SER A 195 -12.98 -3.42 -3.62
N PRO A 196 -13.80 -4.42 -3.25
CA PRO A 196 -14.72 -4.30 -2.12
C PRO A 196 -13.96 -4.07 -0.81
N HIS A 197 -14.54 -3.27 0.08
CA HIS A 197 -13.83 -2.81 1.29
C HIS A 197 -13.72 -3.96 2.30
N PHE A 198 -14.84 -4.62 2.58
CA PHE A 198 -14.91 -5.84 3.38
C PHE A 198 -15.72 -6.90 2.66
N LEU A 199 -15.12 -8.08 2.47
CA LEU A 199 -15.86 -9.29 2.15
C LEU A 199 -16.10 -10.06 3.45
N VAL A 200 -17.36 -10.26 3.82
CA VAL A 200 -17.76 -10.86 5.10
C VAL A 200 -18.42 -12.21 4.83
N CYS A 201 -17.98 -13.22 5.57
CA CYS A 201 -18.56 -14.56 5.54
C CYS A 201 -19.27 -14.83 6.86
N TYR A 202 -20.59 -14.97 6.81
CA TYR A 202 -21.40 -15.22 8.00
C TYR A 202 -22.45 -16.29 7.71
N LYS A 203 -22.45 -17.36 8.53
CA LYS A 203 -23.40 -18.49 8.44
C LYS A 203 -23.57 -19.01 6.99
N THR A 204 -22.45 -19.23 6.29
CA THR A 204 -22.36 -19.72 4.89
C THR A 204 -22.76 -18.74 3.79
N LYS A 205 -23.10 -17.50 4.15
CA LYS A 205 -23.43 -16.44 3.19
C LYS A 205 -22.27 -15.46 3.08
N LEU A 206 -22.08 -14.96 1.86
CA LEU A 206 -21.07 -13.94 1.56
C LEU A 206 -21.77 -12.60 1.35
N GLY A 207 -21.30 -11.58 2.04
CA GLY A 207 -21.76 -10.20 1.85
C GLY A 207 -20.58 -9.26 1.67
N ILE A 208 -20.82 -8.14 1.00
CA ILE A 208 -19.85 -7.05 0.90
C ILE A 208 -20.36 -5.87 1.70
N LEU A 209 -19.53 -5.38 2.61
CA LEU A 209 -19.75 -4.14 3.34
C LEU A 209 -18.83 -3.09 2.73
N ALA A 210 -19.43 -2.10 2.08
CA ALA A 210 -18.77 -0.94 1.50
C ALA A 210 -18.95 0.28 2.41
N VAL A 211 -17.89 1.08 2.52
CA VAL A 211 -17.79 2.28 3.35
C VAL A 211 -17.57 3.45 2.40
N ASP A 212 -18.63 4.15 2.06
CA ASP A 212 -18.62 5.21 1.05
C ASP A 212 -18.43 6.58 1.69
N VAL A 213 -17.71 7.46 0.99
CA VAL A 213 -17.52 8.85 1.43
C VAL A 213 -18.69 9.72 0.98
N ASP A 214 -19.28 9.41 -0.18
CA ASP A 214 -20.52 10.03 -0.66
C ASP A 214 -21.38 9.07 -1.51
N ASP A 215 -22.63 9.47 -1.78
CA ASP A 215 -23.56 8.68 -2.60
C ASP A 215 -23.11 8.50 -4.08
N ARG A 216 -22.11 9.25 -4.55
CA ARG A 216 -21.59 9.14 -5.93
C ARG A 216 -20.54 8.04 -6.07
N ASP A 217 -19.96 7.57 -4.97
CA ASP A 217 -19.03 6.44 -4.94
C ASP A 217 -19.73 5.08 -5.17
N ARG A 218 -21.07 5.05 -5.20
CA ARG A 218 -21.86 3.84 -5.43
C ARG A 218 -21.83 3.42 -6.90
N GLU A 219 -20.99 2.44 -7.22
CA GLU A 219 -20.99 1.76 -8.52
C GLU A 219 -22.11 0.70 -8.61
N THR A 220 -23.38 1.12 -8.67
CA THR A 220 -24.55 0.22 -8.64
C THR A 220 -24.51 -0.91 -9.67
N ASN A 221 -23.87 -0.70 -10.83
CA ASN A 221 -23.71 -1.76 -11.83
C ASN A 221 -22.77 -2.87 -11.35
N MET A 222 -21.70 -2.52 -10.62
CA MET A 222 -20.77 -3.49 -10.06
C MET A 222 -21.39 -4.30 -8.94
N ASP A 223 -22.25 -3.71 -8.13
CA ASP A 223 -22.97 -4.40 -7.06
C ASP A 223 -23.83 -5.54 -7.63
N PHE A 224 -24.63 -5.24 -8.66
CA PHE A 224 -25.46 -6.24 -9.34
C PHE A 224 -24.61 -7.38 -9.93
N LEU A 225 -23.48 -7.03 -10.54
CA LEU A 225 -22.59 -8.03 -11.12
C LEU A 225 -21.93 -8.90 -10.04
N LEU A 226 -21.51 -8.34 -8.91
CA LEU A 226 -20.98 -9.11 -7.78
C LEU A 226 -22.05 -10.03 -7.19
N GLN A 227 -23.28 -9.54 -7.06
CA GLN A 227 -24.42 -10.35 -6.60
C GLN A 227 -24.70 -11.52 -7.54
N SER A 228 -24.60 -11.33 -8.85
CA SER A 228 -24.76 -12.40 -9.84
C SER A 228 -23.74 -13.54 -9.68
N GLN A 229 -22.61 -13.29 -9.01
CA GLN A 229 -21.55 -14.29 -8.76
C GLN A 229 -21.71 -15.00 -7.40
N GLY A 230 -22.83 -14.81 -6.70
CA GLY A 230 -23.12 -15.50 -5.44
C GLY A 230 -22.78 -14.71 -4.18
N ILE A 231 -22.50 -13.40 -4.29
CA ILE A 231 -22.52 -12.49 -3.14
C ILE A 231 -23.99 -12.19 -2.81
N CYS A 232 -24.44 -12.53 -1.61
CA CYS A 232 -25.85 -12.40 -1.22
C CYS A 232 -26.31 -10.94 -1.13
N ILE A 233 -25.44 -10.06 -0.63
CA ILE A 233 -25.72 -8.63 -0.47
C ILE A 233 -24.46 -7.81 -0.65
N VAL A 234 -24.60 -6.64 -1.28
CA VAL A 234 -23.61 -5.57 -1.29
C VAL A 234 -24.29 -4.38 -0.64
N GLN A 235 -23.80 -3.97 0.52
CA GLN A 235 -24.41 -2.91 1.32
C GLN A 235 -23.41 -1.78 1.53
N HIS A 236 -23.88 -0.57 1.27
CA HIS A 236 -23.09 0.66 1.38
C HIS A 236 -23.51 1.42 2.63
N TYR A 237 -22.52 1.85 3.40
CA TYR A 237 -22.70 2.66 4.61
C TYR A 237 -21.90 3.94 4.51
N ASP A 238 -22.45 5.02 5.08
CA ASP A 238 -21.78 6.31 5.12
C ASP A 238 -20.57 6.27 6.07
N ILE A 239 -19.49 6.94 5.67
CA ILE A 239 -18.27 7.06 6.47
C ILE A 239 -18.50 7.62 7.88
N THR A 240 -19.46 8.53 8.04
CA THR A 240 -19.82 9.11 9.34
C THR A 240 -20.45 8.06 10.26
N GLU A 241 -21.37 7.25 9.73
CA GLU A 241 -22.03 6.18 10.47
C GLU A 241 -21.04 5.09 10.89
N CYS A 242 -20.16 4.68 9.97
CA CYS A 242 -19.10 3.72 10.23
C CYS A 242 -18.09 4.23 11.27
N THR A 243 -17.90 5.55 11.38
CA THR A 243 -17.01 6.16 12.37
C THR A 243 -17.66 6.25 13.73
N GLU A 244 -18.90 6.73 13.80
CA GLU A 244 -19.61 6.99 15.06
C GLU A 244 -20.16 5.73 15.72
N LYS A 245 -20.68 4.78 14.92
CA LYS A 245 -21.42 3.61 15.40
C LYS A 245 -21.05 2.32 14.64
N PRO A 246 -19.77 1.92 14.63
CA PRO A 246 -19.31 0.76 13.87
C PRO A 246 -19.98 -0.55 14.28
N ASP A 247 -20.24 -0.76 15.57
CA ASP A 247 -20.91 -1.99 16.04
C ASP A 247 -22.35 -2.09 15.54
N LEU A 248 -23.08 -0.97 15.46
CA LEU A 248 -24.45 -0.95 14.96
C LEU A 248 -24.48 -1.28 13.47
N VAL A 249 -23.56 -0.69 12.69
CA VAL A 249 -23.40 -0.98 11.26
C VAL A 249 -23.13 -2.46 11.03
N VAL A 250 -22.21 -3.06 11.79
CA VAL A 250 -21.90 -4.48 11.68
C VAL A 250 -23.10 -5.35 12.06
N ILE A 251 -23.82 -5.03 13.14
CA ILE A 251 -25.02 -5.77 13.54
C ILE A 251 -26.08 -5.73 12.44
N GLU A 252 -26.42 -4.53 11.95
CA GLU A 252 -27.41 -4.36 10.89
C GLU A 252 -27.01 -5.11 9.62
N PHE A 253 -25.75 -5.00 9.22
CA PHE A 253 -25.21 -5.71 8.06
C PHE A 253 -25.34 -7.23 8.20
N LEU A 254 -25.00 -7.78 9.36
CA LEU A 254 -25.11 -9.23 9.63
C LEU A 254 -26.57 -9.70 9.67
N GLU A 255 -27.49 -8.87 10.16
CA GLU A 255 -28.93 -9.14 10.13
C GLU A 255 -29.46 -9.17 8.69
N LEU A 256 -29.06 -8.22 7.85
CA LEU A 256 -29.40 -8.19 6.42
C LEU A 256 -28.84 -9.42 5.70
N LEU A 257 -27.58 -9.76 5.95
CA LEU A 257 -26.94 -10.95 5.37
C LEU A 257 -27.64 -12.24 5.81
N MET A 258 -28.15 -12.31 7.05
CA MET A 258 -28.97 -13.44 7.49
C MET A 258 -30.30 -13.57 6.77
N GLN A 259 -30.89 -12.47 6.30
CA GLN A 259 -32.19 -12.45 5.62
C GLN A 259 -32.09 -12.67 4.11
N ALA A 260 -30.94 -12.35 3.49
CA ALA A 260 -30.67 -12.50 2.06
C ALA A 260 -30.54 -13.97 1.60
#